data_AF-A0A4R5DHL2-F1
#
_entry.id   AF-A0A4R5DHL2-F1
#
_cell.length_a   1.000
_cell.length_b   1.000
_cell.length_c   1.000
_cell.angle_alpha   90.00
_cell.angle_beta   90.00
_cell.angle_gamma   90.00
#
_symmetry.space_group_name_H-M   'P 1'
#
loop_
_entity.id
_entity.type
_entity.pdbx_description
1 polymer ?
#
loop_
_entity_poly.entity_id
_entity_poly.type
_entity_poly.pdbx_seq_one_letter_code
_entity_poly.pdbx_strand_id
1 'polypeptide(L)'
;MSVGFRSFLTIEAGSYLGTVIEHLDRWSRFKEIDIPAGAPGRYVLDPDDIITIARHHESGRSVYRWRRLHPFARGMNEIWRTTITAVEVQDAPGWLWTEIEVADDESDRPARVPFMSVPSVLRELLAELPCRDGLVPTSTKPTWVGPDDLPDLMDYLADDTRLGPVYVARQGARDADGFHAWATDVMWEVVGLGNAFLLGASVEQEFNDMVGELHSIPEGAIRTYLPGVDLDDPRDPRRHQILGSVRIDRSGPRRLAYIFGLSQRDRGILALLPAEAWEVERMLLAGEAAEYYGTAPDLRIVPNGAPLNGASSNGVAQNGVTPNGVAPNGVSPNGVAPNGVARDASKLVPDGASFGHVAAAEPVPARGRDGAGQPASILSRRGQHRRLVELLEENEHLRAEVERLQGAMRAYQHSDVAVLAALETLEAEVKSLRHRLGLDATRGAPQLNAS
;
A
#
# COMPACT_ATOMS: atom_id res chain seq x y z
N MET A 1 -11.78 2.91 5.17
CA MET A 1 -10.33 2.87 4.90
C MET A 1 -10.15 2.82 3.41
N SER A 2 -9.15 3.53 2.89
CA SER A 2 -8.96 3.64 1.45
C SER A 2 -7.74 2.85 1.01
N VAL A 3 -7.87 2.16 -0.13
CA VAL A 3 -6.76 1.44 -0.76
C VAL A 3 -5.85 2.47 -1.41
N GLY A 4 -4.61 2.56 -0.94
CA GLY A 4 -3.60 3.45 -1.50
C GLY A 4 -2.61 2.80 -2.45
N PHE A 5 -2.53 1.47 -2.42
CA PHE A 5 -1.79 0.68 -3.39
C PHE A 5 -2.37 -0.72 -3.47
N ARG A 6 -2.59 -1.24 -4.68
CA ARG A 6 -3.02 -2.62 -4.90
C ARG A 6 -2.37 -3.17 -6.17
N SER A 7 -1.58 -4.22 -6.01
CA SER A 7 -0.96 -4.99 -7.09
C SER A 7 -1.44 -6.42 -6.96
N PHE A 8 -1.96 -7.00 -8.05
CA PHE A 8 -2.34 -8.40 -8.11
C PHE A 8 -1.76 -8.99 -9.40
N LEU A 9 -0.89 -9.99 -9.27
CA LEU A 9 -0.12 -10.55 -10.37
C LEU A 9 -0.13 -12.07 -10.28
N THR A 10 -0.19 -12.75 -11.41
CA THR A 10 0.00 -14.20 -11.48
C THR A 10 1.49 -14.52 -11.47
N ILE A 11 1.86 -15.68 -10.94
CA ILE A 11 3.22 -16.21 -10.99
C ILE A 11 3.15 -17.56 -11.70
N GLU A 12 4.05 -17.78 -12.65
CA GLU A 12 4.17 -19.06 -13.34
C GLU A 12 4.31 -20.24 -12.37
N ALA A 13 3.85 -21.42 -12.79
CA ALA A 13 3.83 -22.61 -11.94
C ALA A 13 5.25 -22.93 -11.43
N GLY A 14 5.39 -23.14 -10.13
CA GLY A 14 6.68 -23.39 -9.49
C GLY A 14 6.61 -23.19 -7.98
N SER A 15 7.78 -23.24 -7.34
CA SER A 15 7.92 -22.92 -5.91
C SER A 15 8.63 -21.57 -5.76
N TYR A 16 7.93 -20.62 -5.14
CA TYR A 16 8.33 -19.23 -4.95
C TYR A 16 8.01 -18.67 -3.56
N LEU A 17 7.25 -19.38 -2.70
CA LEU A 17 6.98 -18.93 -1.33
C LEU A 17 8.26 -18.77 -0.52
N GLY A 18 9.27 -19.61 -0.75
CA GLY A 18 10.60 -19.46 -0.15
C GLY A 18 11.22 -18.11 -0.50
N THR A 19 11.23 -17.76 -1.79
CA THR A 19 11.69 -16.46 -2.29
C THR A 19 10.88 -15.31 -1.70
N VAL A 20 9.55 -15.41 -1.68
CA VAL A 20 8.67 -14.38 -1.08
C VAL A 20 9.02 -14.13 0.38
N ILE A 21 9.16 -15.21 1.17
CA ILE A 21 9.50 -15.14 2.58
C ILE A 21 10.90 -14.53 2.78
N GLU A 22 11.89 -14.90 1.97
CA GLU A 22 13.26 -14.37 2.08
C GLU A 22 13.30 -12.85 1.83
N HIS A 23 12.64 -12.37 0.78
CA HIS A 23 12.56 -10.94 0.48
C HIS A 23 11.82 -10.17 1.57
N LEU A 24 10.72 -10.72 2.11
CA LEU A 24 10.02 -10.13 3.25
C LEU A 24 10.86 -10.11 4.52
N ASP A 25 11.66 -11.14 4.77
CA ASP A 25 12.56 -11.23 5.92
C ASP A 25 13.66 -10.16 5.82
N ARG A 26 14.27 -10.00 4.64
CA ARG A 26 15.26 -8.96 4.34
C ARG A 26 14.66 -7.56 4.49
N TRP A 27 13.47 -7.34 3.94
CA TRP A 27 12.76 -6.07 4.04
C TRP A 27 12.35 -5.74 5.47
N SER A 28 11.86 -6.73 6.23
CA SER A 28 11.50 -6.56 7.64
C SER A 28 12.72 -6.15 8.48
N ARG A 29 13.87 -6.82 8.30
CA ARG A 29 15.12 -6.42 8.97
C ARG A 29 15.57 -5.00 8.59
N PHE A 30 15.46 -4.62 7.32
CA PHE A 30 15.75 -3.25 6.88
C PHE A 30 14.82 -2.22 7.53
N LYS A 31 13.59 -2.61 7.88
CA LYS A 31 12.63 -1.82 8.64
C LYS A 31 12.80 -1.94 10.17
N GLU A 32 13.88 -2.55 10.64
CA GLU A 32 14.17 -2.79 12.06
C GLU A 32 13.11 -3.64 12.77
N ILE A 33 12.45 -4.52 12.01
CA ILE A 33 11.47 -5.50 12.50
C ILE A 33 12.19 -6.83 12.69
N ASP A 34 12.45 -7.22 13.94
CA ASP A 34 13.13 -8.48 14.30
C ASP A 34 12.15 -9.64 14.49
N ILE A 35 11.26 -9.83 13.51
CA ILE A 35 10.34 -10.97 13.43
C ILE A 35 10.68 -11.76 12.17
N PRO A 36 11.02 -13.06 12.28
CA PRO A 36 11.26 -13.89 11.11
C PRO A 36 10.01 -13.94 10.22
N ALA A 37 10.12 -13.49 8.96
CA ALA A 37 8.95 -13.40 8.07
C ALA A 37 8.33 -14.77 7.74
N GLY A 38 9.08 -15.85 7.96
CA GLY A 38 8.63 -17.23 7.75
C GLY A 38 8.00 -17.90 8.98
N ALA A 39 7.87 -17.20 10.12
CA ALA A 39 7.36 -17.77 11.36
C ALA A 39 5.89 -17.37 11.60
N PRO A 40 4.90 -18.26 11.34
CA PRO A 40 3.50 -17.95 11.57
C PRO A 40 3.23 -17.53 13.01
N GLY A 41 2.26 -16.64 13.18
CA GLY A 41 1.84 -16.12 14.47
C GLY A 41 1.43 -14.65 14.43
N ARG A 42 0.94 -14.19 15.58
CA ARG A 42 0.59 -12.79 15.82
C ARG A 42 1.58 -12.17 16.80
N TYR A 43 2.30 -11.17 16.34
CA TYR A 43 3.34 -10.48 17.07
C TYR A 43 2.89 -9.04 17.34
N VAL A 44 2.90 -8.64 18.61
CA VAL A 44 2.62 -7.27 19.03
C VAL A 44 3.96 -6.62 19.34
N LEU A 45 4.41 -5.74 18.45
CA LEU A 45 5.65 -4.96 18.62
C LEU A 45 5.40 -3.81 19.60
N ASP A 46 4.29 -3.12 19.41
CA ASP A 46 3.71 -2.13 20.32
C ASP A 46 2.18 -2.08 20.14
N PRO A 47 1.42 -1.35 20.97
CA PRO A 47 -0.04 -1.28 20.83
C PRO A 47 -0.56 -0.75 19.48
N ASP A 48 0.26 -0.01 18.74
CA ASP A 48 0.03 0.54 17.40
C ASP A 48 0.80 -0.19 16.28
N ASP A 49 1.43 -1.33 16.55
CA ASP A 49 2.22 -2.05 15.55
C ASP A 49 2.09 -3.57 15.76
N ILE A 50 1.26 -4.17 14.91
CA ILE A 50 0.89 -5.57 15.01
C ILE A 50 1.23 -6.25 13.69
N ILE A 51 1.99 -7.33 13.78
CA ILE A 51 2.33 -8.18 12.63
C ILE A 51 1.63 -9.52 12.77
N THR A 52 0.87 -9.92 11.74
CA THR A 52 0.27 -11.25 11.61
C THR A 52 0.93 -11.96 10.43
N ILE A 53 1.45 -13.15 10.67
CA ILE A 53 2.00 -14.03 9.64
C ILE A 53 1.14 -15.30 9.63
N ALA A 54 0.48 -15.57 8.52
CA ALA A 54 -0.34 -16.76 8.32
C ALA A 54 0.28 -17.66 7.25
N ARG A 55 0.24 -18.97 7.48
CA ARG A 55 0.66 -19.98 6.51
C ARG A 55 -0.29 -21.16 6.55
N HIS A 56 -0.88 -21.48 5.41
CA HIS A 56 -1.79 -22.61 5.27
C HIS A 56 -1.33 -23.47 4.11
N HIS A 57 -1.46 -24.78 4.25
CA HIS A 57 -1.22 -25.73 3.18
C HIS A 57 -2.34 -26.76 3.19
N GLU A 58 -3.11 -26.80 2.11
CA GLU A 58 -4.23 -27.73 1.97
C GLU A 58 -4.44 -28.10 0.50
N SER A 59 -4.61 -29.39 0.22
CA SER A 59 -5.03 -29.92 -1.09
C SER A 59 -4.22 -29.37 -2.29
N GLY A 60 -2.88 -29.33 -2.16
CA GLY A 60 -1.99 -28.85 -3.24
C GLY A 60 -1.91 -27.32 -3.37
N ARG A 61 -2.51 -26.57 -2.44
CA ARG A 61 -2.44 -25.10 -2.37
C ARG A 61 -1.66 -24.68 -1.13
N SER A 62 -0.66 -23.82 -1.30
CA SER A 62 0.06 -23.19 -0.20
C SER A 62 -0.24 -21.70 -0.18
N VAL A 63 -0.78 -21.20 0.93
CA VAL A 63 -1.09 -19.79 1.13
C VAL A 63 -0.14 -19.23 2.18
N TYR A 64 0.45 -18.08 1.88
CA TYR A 64 1.26 -17.30 2.79
C TYR A 64 0.73 -15.87 2.83
N ARG A 65 0.56 -15.32 4.03
CA ARG A 65 0.22 -13.90 4.23
C ARG A 65 1.10 -13.28 5.30
N TRP A 66 1.70 -12.16 4.97
CA TRP A 66 2.33 -11.24 5.90
C TRP A 66 1.50 -9.97 5.96
N ARG A 67 1.08 -9.56 7.17
CA ARG A 67 0.28 -8.36 7.41
C ARG A 67 0.90 -7.55 8.53
N ARG A 68 1.10 -6.25 8.31
CA ARG A 68 1.40 -5.26 9.36
C ARG A 68 0.25 -4.28 9.47
N LEU A 69 -0.19 -4.05 10.70
CA LEU A 69 -1.35 -3.24 11.06
C LEU A 69 -0.92 -2.16 12.04
N HIS A 70 -1.36 -0.93 11.79
CA HIS A 70 -1.22 0.23 12.66
C HIS A 70 -2.61 0.71 13.15
N PRO A 71 -3.15 0.13 14.24
CA PRO A 71 -4.52 0.38 14.71
C PRO A 71 -4.86 1.84 15.03
N PHE A 72 -3.87 2.67 15.35
CA PHE A 72 -4.04 4.07 15.73
C PHE A 72 -3.62 5.05 14.64
N ALA A 73 -3.32 4.58 13.43
CA ALA A 73 -3.16 5.44 12.26
C ALA A 73 -4.45 6.25 12.02
N ARG A 74 -4.32 7.59 11.90
CA ARG A 74 -5.44 8.53 11.70
C ARG A 74 -5.19 9.55 10.59
N GLY A 75 -3.97 9.61 10.05
CA GLY A 75 -3.63 10.55 8.98
C GLY A 75 -4.00 10.03 7.59
N MET A 76 -4.42 10.95 6.71
CA MET A 76 -4.81 10.64 5.31
C MET A 76 -3.69 9.99 4.45
N ASN A 77 -2.45 9.98 4.93
CA ASN A 77 -1.31 9.29 4.31
C ASN A 77 -0.61 8.33 5.28
N GLU A 78 -1.18 8.10 6.46
CA GLU A 78 -0.65 7.12 7.39
C GLU A 78 -1.09 5.73 6.93
N ILE A 79 -0.11 4.83 6.83
CA ILE A 79 -0.37 3.43 6.50
C ILE A 79 -1.13 2.83 7.66
N TRP A 80 -2.37 2.41 7.40
CA TRP A 80 -3.14 1.65 8.38
C TRP A 80 -2.79 0.16 8.27
N ARG A 81 -2.67 -0.37 7.06
CA ARG A 81 -2.38 -1.79 6.84
C ARG A 81 -1.52 -1.99 5.60
N THR A 82 -0.52 -2.86 5.74
CA THR A 82 0.23 -3.43 4.61
C THR A 82 0.05 -4.93 4.62
N THR A 83 -0.40 -5.50 3.51
CA THR A 83 -0.65 -6.93 3.34
C THR A 83 0.07 -7.43 2.10
N ILE A 84 0.86 -8.49 2.24
CA ILE A 84 1.43 -9.25 1.13
C ILE A 84 0.93 -10.69 1.25
N THR A 85 0.21 -11.14 0.24
CA THR A 85 -0.32 -12.51 0.13
C THR A 85 0.30 -13.18 -1.08
N ALA A 86 0.85 -14.37 -0.90
CA ALA A 86 1.34 -15.21 -1.98
C ALA A 86 0.66 -16.58 -1.89
N VAL A 87 0.23 -17.11 -3.04
CA VAL A 87 -0.49 -18.37 -3.12
C VAL A 87 0.12 -19.23 -4.21
N GLU A 88 0.76 -20.33 -3.82
CA GLU A 88 1.18 -21.40 -4.72
C GLU A 88 0.06 -22.40 -4.93
N VAL A 89 -0.08 -22.86 -6.17
CA VAL A 89 -0.96 -23.94 -6.56
C VAL A 89 -0.12 -25.00 -7.26
N GLN A 90 -0.26 -26.26 -6.86
CA GLN A 90 0.44 -27.36 -7.48
C GLN A 90 0.01 -27.51 -8.94
N ASP A 91 0.99 -27.60 -9.85
CA ASP A 91 0.81 -27.78 -11.30
C ASP A 91 -0.04 -26.70 -12.00
N ALA A 92 -0.20 -25.53 -11.37
CA ALA A 92 -0.92 -24.38 -11.94
C ALA A 92 -0.23 -23.06 -11.58
N PRO A 93 -0.49 -21.97 -12.33
CA PRO A 93 -0.07 -20.64 -11.91
C PRO A 93 -0.69 -20.31 -10.56
N GLY A 94 0.08 -19.65 -9.71
CA GLY A 94 -0.47 -19.02 -8.52
C GLY A 94 -0.36 -17.50 -8.63
N TRP A 95 -0.30 -16.80 -7.50
CA TRP A 95 -0.39 -15.35 -7.54
C TRP A 95 0.25 -14.66 -6.32
N LEU A 96 0.58 -13.39 -6.54
CA LEU A 96 1.10 -12.44 -5.56
C LEU A 96 0.19 -11.22 -5.52
N TRP A 97 -0.31 -10.93 -4.32
CA TRP A 97 -1.15 -9.79 -4.04
C TRP A 97 -0.51 -8.91 -2.97
N THR A 98 -0.25 -7.66 -3.32
CA THR A 98 0.25 -6.63 -2.41
C THR A 98 -0.79 -5.53 -2.26
N GLU A 99 -1.18 -5.23 -1.04
CA GLU A 99 -2.16 -4.20 -0.71
C GLU A 99 -1.65 -3.29 0.40
N ILE A 100 -1.81 -1.99 0.21
CA ILE A 100 -1.58 -0.97 1.23
C ILE A 100 -2.84 -0.15 1.37
N GLU A 101 -3.35 -0.12 2.59
CA GLU A 101 -4.50 0.69 2.98
C GLU A 101 -4.02 1.80 3.90
N VAL A 102 -4.59 2.98 3.69
CA VAL A 102 -4.33 4.16 4.52
C VAL A 102 -5.51 4.42 5.44
N ALA A 103 -5.22 5.07 6.56
CA ALA A 103 -6.25 5.50 7.49
C ALA A 103 -7.24 6.45 6.81
N ASP A 104 -8.51 6.37 7.20
CA ASP A 104 -9.51 7.33 6.75
C ASP A 104 -9.20 8.71 7.32
N ASP A 105 -9.41 9.74 6.51
CA ASP A 105 -9.47 11.11 7.00
C ASP A 105 -10.88 11.34 7.57
N GLU A 106 -10.98 11.60 8.88
CA GLU A 106 -12.24 11.99 9.53
C GLU A 106 -12.69 13.42 9.13
N SER A 107 -11.94 14.12 8.28
CA SER A 107 -12.30 15.46 7.80
C SER A 107 -13.41 15.46 6.74
N ASP A 108 -14.22 16.52 6.72
CA ASP A 108 -15.27 16.79 5.72
C ASP A 108 -14.73 17.07 4.30
N ARG A 109 -13.45 16.82 4.03
CA ARG A 109 -12.84 17.06 2.71
C ARG A 109 -13.21 15.93 1.76
N PRO A 110 -13.37 16.22 0.45
CA PRO A 110 -13.57 15.18 -0.53
C PRO A 110 -12.39 14.20 -0.50
N ALA A 111 -12.71 12.90 -0.45
CA ALA A 111 -11.73 11.83 -0.42
C ALA A 111 -10.73 12.02 -1.58
N ARG A 112 -9.44 12.11 -1.24
CA ARG A 112 -8.36 12.13 -2.23
C ARG A 112 -7.80 10.73 -2.35
N VAL A 113 -7.45 10.35 -3.58
CA VAL A 113 -6.68 9.14 -3.83
C VAL A 113 -5.32 9.30 -3.13
N PRO A 114 -5.00 8.47 -2.13
CA PRO A 114 -3.73 8.55 -1.43
C PRO A 114 -2.60 8.09 -2.35
N PHE A 115 -1.43 8.71 -2.22
CA PHE A 115 -0.25 8.36 -3.03
C PHE A 115 0.72 7.53 -2.19
N MET A 116 0.55 6.21 -2.19
CA MET A 116 1.49 5.28 -1.56
C MET A 116 2.52 4.79 -2.55
N SER A 117 3.78 5.18 -2.45
CA SER A 117 4.85 4.73 -3.36
C SER A 117 4.91 3.20 -3.47
N VAL A 118 5.34 2.70 -4.64
CA VAL A 118 5.54 1.26 -4.85
C VAL A 118 6.47 0.70 -3.77
N PRO A 119 6.09 -0.35 -3.03
CA PRO A 119 6.93 -0.93 -1.99
C PRO A 119 8.26 -1.45 -2.53
N SER A 120 9.35 -1.21 -1.80
CA SER A 120 10.68 -1.71 -2.22
C SER A 120 10.70 -3.23 -2.30
N VAL A 121 10.09 -3.91 -1.34
CA VAL A 121 9.96 -5.38 -1.33
C VAL A 121 9.24 -5.90 -2.58
N LEU A 122 8.21 -5.21 -3.07
CA LEU A 122 7.53 -5.61 -4.30
C LEU A 122 8.46 -5.46 -5.50
N ARG A 123 9.25 -4.38 -5.60
CA ARG A 123 10.23 -4.23 -6.70
C ARG A 123 11.29 -5.33 -6.67
N GLU A 124 11.78 -5.68 -5.49
CA GLU A 124 12.77 -6.74 -5.33
C GLU A 124 12.18 -8.10 -5.72
N LEU A 125 10.94 -8.39 -5.32
CA LEU A 125 10.21 -9.59 -5.74
C LEU A 125 10.02 -9.65 -7.26
N LEU A 126 9.56 -8.55 -7.88
CA LEU A 126 9.33 -8.47 -9.33
C LEU A 126 10.63 -8.48 -10.15
N ALA A 127 11.79 -8.26 -9.52
CA ALA A 127 13.08 -8.42 -10.19
C ALA A 127 13.53 -9.89 -10.25
N GLU A 128 12.95 -10.78 -9.43
CA GLU A 128 13.36 -12.19 -9.31
C GLU A 128 12.27 -13.17 -9.76
N LEU A 129 11.00 -12.83 -9.54
CA LEU A 129 9.86 -13.69 -9.86
C LEU A 129 9.28 -13.38 -11.25
N PRO A 130 8.97 -14.42 -12.06
CA PRO A 130 8.32 -14.26 -13.36
C PRO A 130 6.82 -13.97 -13.18
N CYS A 131 6.51 -12.76 -12.75
CA CYS A 131 5.14 -12.30 -12.54
C CYS A 131 4.50 -11.83 -13.86
N ARG A 132 3.19 -12.02 -13.99
CA ARG A 132 2.38 -11.54 -15.11
C ARG A 132 1.13 -10.79 -14.64
N ASP A 133 0.69 -9.84 -15.45
CA ASP A 133 -0.62 -9.21 -15.34
C ASP A 133 -1.45 -9.66 -16.54
N GLY A 134 -2.36 -10.61 -16.32
CA GLY A 134 -2.93 -11.41 -17.41
C GLY A 134 -1.82 -12.20 -18.12
N LEU A 135 -1.69 -12.00 -19.43
CA LEU A 135 -0.62 -12.54 -20.28
C LEU A 135 0.66 -11.70 -20.21
N VAL A 136 0.57 -10.44 -19.80
CA VAL A 136 1.66 -9.45 -19.92
C VAL A 136 2.76 -9.71 -18.90
N PRO A 137 4.01 -9.99 -19.31
CA PRO A 137 5.14 -10.12 -18.40
C PRO A 137 5.38 -8.82 -17.63
N THR A 138 5.48 -8.91 -16.31
CA THR A 138 5.80 -7.76 -15.46
C THR A 138 7.29 -7.50 -15.44
N SER A 139 7.67 -6.22 -15.48
CA SER A 139 9.06 -5.78 -15.38
C SER A 139 9.19 -4.59 -14.44
N THR A 140 10.34 -4.48 -13.79
CA THR A 140 10.70 -3.32 -12.95
C THR A 140 11.18 -2.12 -13.77
N LYS A 141 11.43 -2.30 -15.07
CA LYS A 141 11.86 -1.28 -16.02
C LYS A 141 11.06 -1.38 -17.32
N PRO A 142 10.94 -0.29 -18.10
CA PRO A 142 10.34 -0.37 -19.43
C PRO A 142 11.09 -1.35 -20.34
N THR A 143 10.34 -2.11 -21.11
CA THR A 143 10.84 -3.17 -22.01
C THR A 143 10.88 -2.64 -23.44
N TRP A 144 12.00 -2.81 -24.14
CA TRP A 144 12.06 -2.51 -25.58
C TRP A 144 11.32 -3.58 -26.38
N VAL A 145 10.61 -3.14 -27.41
CA VAL A 145 9.89 -4.00 -28.35
C VAL A 145 10.61 -3.93 -29.69
N GLY A 146 11.16 -5.05 -30.13
CA GLY A 146 11.71 -5.25 -31.47
C GLY A 146 10.68 -5.83 -32.45
N PRO A 147 11.08 -6.08 -33.70
CA PRO A 147 10.20 -6.65 -34.72
C PRO A 147 9.60 -8.00 -34.32
N ASP A 148 10.40 -8.84 -33.65
CA ASP A 148 9.97 -10.19 -33.23
C ASP A 148 9.01 -10.15 -32.02
N ASP A 149 9.06 -9.08 -31.21
CA ASP A 149 8.24 -8.91 -30.00
C ASP A 149 6.92 -8.16 -30.30
N LEU A 150 6.77 -7.58 -31.49
CA LEU A 150 5.62 -6.77 -31.85
C LEU A 150 4.29 -7.57 -31.86
N PRO A 151 4.23 -8.81 -32.36
CA PRO A 151 3.04 -9.65 -32.23
C PRO A 151 2.64 -9.88 -30.78
N ASP A 152 3.60 -10.17 -29.91
CA ASP A 152 3.34 -10.39 -28.47
C ASP A 152 2.77 -9.12 -27.83
N LEU A 153 3.28 -7.93 -28.18
CA LEU A 153 2.71 -6.66 -27.70
C LEU A 153 1.24 -6.51 -28.13
N MET A 154 0.88 -6.92 -29.34
CA MET A 154 -0.51 -6.85 -29.81
C MET A 154 -1.41 -7.82 -29.04
N ASP A 155 -0.92 -9.02 -28.75
CA ASP A 155 -1.62 -9.98 -27.89
C ASP A 155 -1.81 -9.41 -26.47
N TYR A 156 -0.81 -8.72 -25.92
CA TYR A 156 -0.90 -8.04 -24.63
C TYR A 156 -1.94 -6.91 -24.62
N LEU A 157 -2.11 -6.19 -25.73
CA LEU A 157 -3.15 -5.15 -25.83
C LEU A 157 -4.56 -5.76 -25.87
N ALA A 158 -4.71 -6.88 -26.58
CA ALA A 158 -5.96 -7.62 -26.74
C ALA A 158 -6.36 -8.42 -25.49
N ASP A 159 -5.42 -8.72 -24.61
CA ASP A 159 -5.68 -9.40 -23.34
C ASP A 159 -6.65 -8.60 -22.46
N ASP A 160 -7.81 -9.21 -22.17
CA ASP A 160 -8.87 -8.68 -21.32
C ASP A 160 -8.77 -9.18 -19.87
N THR A 161 -7.85 -10.10 -19.58
CA THR A 161 -7.62 -10.66 -18.24
C THR A 161 -6.67 -9.81 -17.39
N ARG A 162 -5.90 -8.91 -18.02
CA ARG A 162 -5.04 -7.96 -17.32
C ARG A 162 -5.84 -6.93 -16.52
N LEU A 163 -5.36 -6.60 -15.33
CA LEU A 163 -5.94 -5.60 -14.43
C LEU A 163 -5.36 -4.21 -14.69
N GLY A 164 -4.08 -4.14 -15.05
CA GLY A 164 -3.34 -2.91 -15.27
C GLY A 164 -3.33 -2.44 -16.73
N PRO A 165 -2.97 -1.16 -16.94
CA PRO A 165 -2.73 -0.65 -18.28
C PRO A 165 -1.40 -1.14 -18.87
N VAL A 166 -1.37 -1.14 -20.19
CA VAL A 166 -0.14 -1.23 -20.99
C VAL A 166 0.18 0.18 -21.50
N TYR A 167 1.35 0.68 -21.13
CA TYR A 167 1.89 1.94 -21.66
C TYR A 167 2.79 1.62 -22.83
N VAL A 168 2.57 2.29 -23.95
CA VAL A 168 3.43 2.17 -25.12
C VAL A 168 3.99 3.54 -25.43
N ALA A 169 5.31 3.65 -25.48
CA ALA A 169 6.03 4.89 -25.70
C ALA A 169 6.77 4.84 -27.03
N ARG A 170 6.56 5.85 -27.87
CA ARG A 170 7.37 6.06 -29.07
C ARG A 170 8.64 6.83 -28.72
N GLN A 171 9.78 6.28 -29.10
CA GLN A 171 11.08 6.92 -28.95
C GLN A 171 11.15 8.22 -29.77
N GLY A 172 10.68 8.19 -31.02
CA GLY A 172 10.88 9.27 -32.00
C GLY A 172 12.37 9.52 -32.27
N ALA A 173 12.76 10.76 -32.50
CA ALA A 173 14.16 11.15 -32.76
C ALA A 173 15.09 11.15 -31.52
N ARG A 174 14.65 10.67 -30.35
CA ARG A 174 15.45 10.65 -29.11
C ARG A 174 16.50 9.55 -29.14
N ASP A 175 17.60 9.72 -28.40
CA ASP A 175 18.60 8.66 -28.24
C ASP A 175 18.03 7.50 -27.40
N ALA A 176 18.39 6.26 -27.74
CA ALA A 176 17.78 5.08 -27.13
C ALA A 176 18.13 4.94 -25.64
N ASP A 177 19.40 5.12 -25.27
CA ASP A 177 19.86 4.94 -23.88
C ASP A 177 19.27 6.00 -22.94
N GLY A 178 19.31 7.27 -23.35
CA GLY A 178 18.72 8.39 -22.62
C GLY A 178 17.21 8.27 -22.53
N PHE A 179 16.54 7.80 -23.59
CA PHE A 179 15.10 7.54 -23.57
C PHE A 179 14.73 6.41 -22.62
N HIS A 180 15.49 5.31 -22.59
CA HIS A 180 15.26 4.20 -21.66
C HIS A 180 15.48 4.62 -20.21
N ALA A 181 16.55 5.35 -19.93
CA ALA A 181 16.82 5.90 -18.59
C ALA A 181 15.70 6.86 -18.14
N TRP A 182 15.29 7.79 -19.01
CA TRP A 182 14.18 8.70 -18.75
C TRP A 182 12.86 7.93 -18.51
N ALA A 183 12.55 6.95 -19.35
CA ALA A 183 11.33 6.15 -19.21
C ALA A 183 11.34 5.34 -17.91
N THR A 184 12.50 4.84 -17.48
CA THR A 184 12.66 4.15 -16.19
C THR A 184 12.31 5.07 -15.01
N ASP A 185 12.77 6.32 -15.03
CA ASP A 185 12.42 7.31 -14.00
C ASP A 185 10.93 7.68 -14.03
N VAL A 186 10.36 7.83 -15.23
CA VAL A 186 8.95 8.20 -15.42
C VAL A 186 7.99 7.08 -15.02
N MET A 187 8.34 5.82 -15.30
CA MET A 187 7.51 4.66 -14.99
C MET A 187 7.79 4.09 -13.59
N TRP A 188 8.64 4.74 -12.80
CA TRP A 188 9.01 4.29 -11.47
C TRP A 188 7.79 3.93 -10.63
N GLU A 189 6.79 4.81 -10.55
CA GLU A 189 5.61 4.64 -9.68
C GLU A 189 4.48 3.77 -10.28
N VAL A 190 4.75 3.11 -11.40
CA VAL A 190 3.83 2.21 -12.12
C VAL A 190 4.15 0.74 -11.88
N VAL A 191 5.36 0.40 -11.43
CA VAL A 191 5.80 -0.99 -11.22
C VAL A 191 4.82 -1.76 -10.32
N GLY A 192 4.34 -2.91 -10.82
CA GLY A 192 3.31 -3.75 -10.17
C GLY A 192 1.87 -3.26 -10.36
N LEU A 193 1.66 -2.09 -10.97
CA LEU A 193 0.34 -1.51 -11.25
C LEU A 193 0.03 -1.42 -12.76
N GLY A 194 0.99 -1.71 -13.61
CA GLY A 194 0.89 -1.69 -15.07
C GLY A 194 2.25 -1.93 -15.72
N ASN A 195 2.27 -2.07 -17.04
CA ASN A 195 3.45 -2.49 -17.80
C ASN A 195 3.82 -1.47 -18.87
N ALA A 196 5.12 -1.19 -19.03
CA ALA A 196 5.61 -0.16 -19.95
C ALA A 196 6.51 -0.75 -21.03
N PHE A 197 6.17 -0.45 -22.29
CA PHE A 197 6.88 -0.87 -23.48
C PHE A 197 7.37 0.33 -24.27
N LEU A 198 8.60 0.25 -24.78
CA LEU A 198 9.23 1.25 -25.63
C LEU A 198 9.33 0.68 -27.05
N LEU A 199 8.76 1.39 -28.01
CA LEU A 199 8.85 1.00 -29.42
C LEU A 199 10.20 1.46 -29.97
N GLY A 200 11.00 0.52 -30.47
CA GLY A 200 12.20 0.84 -31.22
C GLY A 200 11.85 1.58 -32.52
N ALA A 201 12.73 2.49 -32.97
CA ALA A 201 12.49 3.32 -34.16
C ALA A 201 12.08 2.52 -35.42
N SER A 202 12.53 1.28 -35.57
CA SER A 202 12.21 0.40 -36.70
C SER A 202 10.78 -0.15 -36.69
N VAL A 203 10.12 -0.23 -35.52
CA VAL A 203 8.80 -0.85 -35.37
C VAL A 203 7.68 0.15 -35.08
N GLU A 204 8.00 1.43 -34.86
CA GLU A 204 6.99 2.43 -34.49
C GLU A 204 5.88 2.58 -35.53
N GLN A 205 6.23 2.57 -36.81
CA GLN A 205 5.26 2.70 -37.89
C GLN A 205 4.42 1.44 -38.02
N GLU A 206 5.06 0.27 -37.97
CA GLU A 206 4.36 -1.03 -38.06
C GLU A 206 3.36 -1.20 -36.91
N PHE A 207 3.75 -0.86 -35.67
CA PHE A 207 2.82 -0.85 -34.53
C PHE A 207 1.60 0.05 -34.80
N ASN A 208 1.83 1.27 -35.28
CA ASN A 208 0.74 2.21 -35.59
C ASN A 208 -0.18 1.70 -36.71
N ASP A 209 0.38 1.02 -37.71
CA ASP A 209 -0.39 0.40 -38.78
C ASP A 209 -1.25 -0.76 -38.24
N MET A 210 -0.72 -1.55 -37.30
CA MET A 210 -1.44 -2.67 -36.66
C MET A 210 -2.58 -2.21 -35.75
N VAL A 211 -2.37 -1.19 -34.91
CA VAL A 211 -3.44 -0.66 -34.04
C VAL A 211 -4.44 0.23 -34.81
N GLY A 212 -4.06 0.73 -35.98
CA GLY A 212 -4.88 1.60 -36.79
C GLY A 212 -4.87 3.07 -36.35
N GLU A 213 -5.38 3.95 -37.23
CA GLU A 213 -5.27 5.41 -37.08
C GLU A 213 -5.81 5.93 -35.74
N LEU A 214 -6.95 5.39 -35.29
CA LEU A 214 -7.62 5.84 -34.07
C LEU A 214 -6.87 5.43 -32.78
N HIS A 215 -6.15 4.32 -32.80
CA HIS A 215 -5.37 3.80 -31.68
C HIS A 215 -3.87 4.08 -31.79
N SER A 216 -3.44 4.75 -32.87
CA SER A 216 -2.05 5.14 -33.12
C SER A 216 -1.46 6.06 -32.04
N ILE A 217 -0.13 6.08 -31.97
CA ILE A 217 0.63 6.90 -31.05
C ILE A 217 1.37 7.98 -31.86
N PRO A 218 1.20 9.28 -31.54
CA PRO A 218 1.99 10.34 -32.14
C PRO A 218 3.50 10.18 -31.83
N GLU A 219 4.34 10.76 -32.69
CA GLU A 219 5.79 10.72 -32.49
C GLU A 219 6.21 11.28 -31.13
N GLY A 220 7.08 10.55 -30.43
CA GLY A 220 7.62 10.96 -29.14
C GLY A 220 6.60 11.03 -28.00
N ALA A 221 5.40 10.47 -28.19
CA ALA A 221 4.32 10.43 -27.19
C ALA A 221 4.26 9.07 -26.48
N ILE A 222 3.53 9.05 -25.36
CA ILE A 222 3.13 7.83 -24.66
C ILE A 222 1.63 7.67 -24.79
N ARG A 223 1.15 6.47 -25.12
CA ARG A 223 -0.27 6.12 -25.02
C ARG A 223 -0.50 5.10 -23.93
N THR A 224 -1.57 5.28 -23.16
CA THR A 224 -2.02 4.36 -22.11
C THR A 224 -3.18 3.53 -22.63
N TYR A 225 -2.93 2.26 -22.91
CA TYR A 225 -3.94 1.27 -23.29
C TYR A 225 -4.51 0.60 -22.03
N LEU A 226 -5.76 0.90 -21.73
CA LEU A 226 -6.48 0.28 -20.61
C LEU A 226 -6.90 -1.14 -21.00
N PRO A 227 -7.21 -2.03 -20.02
CA PRO A 227 -7.70 -3.39 -20.31
C PRO A 227 -8.88 -3.43 -21.28
N GLY A 228 -8.95 -4.49 -22.09
CA GLY A 228 -10.05 -4.74 -23.04
C GLY A 228 -10.05 -3.80 -24.24
N VAL A 229 -8.88 -3.55 -24.86
CA VAL A 229 -8.76 -2.70 -26.06
C VAL A 229 -9.62 -3.29 -27.18
N ASP A 230 -10.42 -2.45 -27.83
CA ASP A 230 -11.24 -2.83 -28.98
C ASP A 230 -10.86 -1.92 -30.15
N LEU A 231 -10.08 -2.47 -31.08
CA LEU A 231 -9.60 -1.74 -32.26
C LEU A 231 -10.71 -1.48 -33.29
N ASP A 232 -11.81 -2.24 -33.22
CA ASP A 232 -12.95 -2.12 -34.14
C ASP A 232 -14.01 -1.11 -33.65
N ASP A 233 -14.03 -0.76 -32.35
CA ASP A 233 -14.93 0.27 -31.82
C ASP A 233 -14.33 1.70 -31.99
N PRO A 234 -14.92 2.56 -32.83
CA PRO A 234 -14.45 3.94 -33.01
C PRO A 234 -14.57 4.82 -31.75
N ARG A 235 -15.25 4.35 -30.70
CA ARG A 235 -15.36 5.06 -29.41
C ARG A 235 -14.31 4.63 -28.39
N ASP A 236 -13.77 3.42 -28.50
CA ASP A 236 -12.74 2.86 -27.62
C ASP A 236 -11.51 3.78 -27.46
N PRO A 237 -10.98 4.46 -28.51
CA PRO A 237 -9.85 5.36 -28.39
C PRO A 237 -9.94 6.41 -27.27
N ARG A 238 -11.17 6.85 -26.92
CA ARG A 238 -11.42 7.95 -25.98
C ARG A 238 -10.96 7.65 -24.55
N ARG A 239 -10.94 6.39 -24.14
CA ARG A 239 -10.46 5.99 -22.80
C ARG A 239 -8.94 5.76 -22.77
N HIS A 240 -8.31 5.64 -23.93
CA HIS A 240 -6.87 5.40 -24.09
C HIS A 240 -6.10 6.71 -24.25
N GLN A 241 -5.70 7.29 -23.11
CA GLN A 241 -5.12 8.62 -23.05
C GLN A 241 -3.75 8.71 -23.72
N ILE A 242 -3.48 9.84 -24.38
CA ILE A 242 -2.19 10.14 -24.98
C ILE A 242 -1.52 11.28 -24.20
N LEU A 243 -0.28 11.04 -23.78
CA LEU A 243 0.62 12.06 -23.28
C LEU A 243 1.56 12.50 -24.41
N GLY A 244 1.24 13.62 -25.05
CA GLY A 244 2.02 14.15 -26.17
C GLY A 244 3.43 14.66 -25.79
N SER A 245 4.33 14.64 -26.76
CA SER A 245 5.75 15.03 -26.63
C SER A 245 5.95 16.42 -25.99
N VAL A 246 5.19 17.44 -26.41
CA VAL A 246 5.29 18.79 -25.84
C VAL A 246 5.02 18.81 -24.33
N ARG A 247 4.07 17.99 -23.84
CA ARG A 247 3.76 17.92 -22.41
C ARG A 247 4.81 17.11 -21.66
N ILE A 248 5.37 16.08 -22.28
CA ILE A 248 6.52 15.33 -21.77
C ILE A 248 7.70 16.27 -21.58
N ASP A 249 8.11 17.01 -22.60
CA ASP A 249 9.31 17.85 -22.57
C ASP A 249 9.20 19.00 -21.56
N ARG A 250 7.98 19.50 -21.32
CA ARG A 250 7.70 20.54 -20.30
C ARG A 250 7.59 19.98 -18.88
N SER A 251 7.47 18.67 -18.71
CA SER A 251 7.26 18.03 -17.41
C SER A 251 8.51 17.26 -16.98
N GLY A 252 9.06 17.59 -15.82
CA GLY A 252 10.17 16.81 -15.27
C GLY A 252 9.77 15.36 -14.94
N PRO A 253 10.71 14.39 -14.97
CA PRO A 253 10.44 12.97 -14.75
C PRO A 253 9.65 12.68 -13.47
N ARG A 254 10.01 13.33 -12.35
CA ARG A 254 9.32 13.19 -11.06
C ARG A 254 7.83 13.53 -11.14
N ARG A 255 7.47 14.59 -11.88
CA ARG A 255 6.07 15.01 -12.03
C ARG A 255 5.30 14.00 -12.87
N LEU A 256 5.93 13.46 -13.91
CA LEU A 256 5.32 12.43 -14.76
C LEU A 256 5.14 11.13 -13.98
N ALA A 257 6.14 10.70 -13.21
CA ALA A 257 6.03 9.54 -12.33
C ALA A 257 4.88 9.67 -11.33
N TYR A 258 4.73 10.85 -10.71
CA TYR A 258 3.58 11.14 -9.85
C TYR A 258 2.25 11.03 -10.60
N ILE A 259 2.14 11.62 -11.80
CA ILE A 259 0.89 11.59 -12.59
C ILE A 259 0.53 10.15 -12.98
N PHE A 260 1.47 9.39 -13.51
CA PHE A 260 1.23 8.01 -13.90
C PHE A 260 0.87 7.15 -12.69
N GLY A 261 1.66 7.24 -11.61
CA GLY A 261 1.41 6.50 -10.38
C GLY A 261 0.06 6.82 -9.74
N LEU A 262 -0.32 8.10 -9.65
CA LEU A 262 -1.59 8.51 -9.04
C LEU A 262 -2.77 7.96 -9.83
N SER A 263 -2.70 7.99 -11.17
CA SER A 263 -3.77 7.48 -12.03
C SER A 263 -4.00 5.98 -11.88
N GLN A 264 -3.00 5.20 -11.46
CA GLN A 264 -3.17 3.77 -11.22
C GLN A 264 -3.72 3.45 -9.84
N ARG A 265 -3.39 4.24 -8.84
CA ARG A 265 -3.94 4.07 -7.48
C ARG A 265 -5.44 4.37 -7.45
N ASP A 266 -5.87 5.38 -8.20
CA ASP A 266 -7.29 5.68 -8.42
C ASP A 266 -8.04 4.51 -9.07
N ARG A 267 -7.41 3.87 -10.07
CA ARG A 267 -7.98 2.69 -10.75
C ARG A 267 -7.99 1.43 -9.90
N GLY A 268 -6.94 1.20 -9.11
CA GLY A 268 -6.83 0.03 -8.24
C GLY A 268 -7.95 -0.07 -7.21
N ILE A 269 -8.57 1.07 -6.84
CA ILE A 269 -9.76 1.12 -6.00
C ILE A 269 -10.98 0.51 -6.71
N LEU A 270 -11.07 0.67 -8.04
CA LEU A 270 -12.22 0.23 -8.85
C LEU A 270 -12.03 -1.19 -9.44
N ALA A 271 -10.80 -1.71 -9.45
CA ALA A 271 -10.50 -3.01 -10.01
C ALA A 271 -11.09 -4.14 -9.15
N LEU A 272 -11.90 -5.01 -9.77
CA LEU A 272 -12.41 -6.22 -9.14
C LEU A 272 -11.29 -7.25 -9.06
N LEU A 273 -11.03 -7.75 -7.85
CA LEU A 273 -10.11 -8.87 -7.66
C LEU A 273 -10.75 -10.18 -8.18
N PRO A 274 -9.93 -11.12 -8.71
CA PRO A 274 -10.40 -12.44 -9.12
C PRO A 274 -11.12 -13.20 -7.99
N ALA A 275 -12.04 -14.10 -8.34
CA ALA A 275 -12.86 -14.84 -7.37
C ALA A 275 -12.00 -15.67 -6.40
N GLU A 276 -10.90 -16.21 -6.90
CA GLU A 276 -9.93 -17.01 -6.15
C GLU A 276 -9.26 -16.22 -5.02
N ALA A 277 -9.06 -14.90 -5.22
CA ALA A 277 -8.53 -14.02 -4.18
C ALA A 277 -9.52 -13.88 -3.02
N TRP A 278 -10.82 -13.79 -3.31
CA TRP A 278 -11.89 -13.74 -2.30
C TRP A 278 -12.04 -15.05 -1.52
N GLU A 279 -11.83 -16.19 -2.16
CA GLU A 279 -11.82 -17.48 -1.47
C GLU A 279 -10.69 -17.54 -0.43
N VAL A 280 -9.49 -17.12 -0.81
CA VAL A 280 -8.34 -17.08 0.09
C VAL A 280 -8.54 -16.04 1.20
N GLU A 281 -9.11 -14.88 0.89
CA GLU A 281 -9.45 -13.88 1.90
C GLU A 281 -10.42 -14.45 2.94
N ARG A 282 -11.49 -15.11 2.50
CA ARG A 282 -12.46 -15.76 3.40
C ARG A 282 -11.82 -16.85 4.25
N MET A 283 -10.96 -17.68 3.67
CA MET A 283 -10.22 -18.73 4.38
C MET A 283 -9.35 -18.13 5.49
N LEU A 284 -8.57 -17.09 5.16
CA LEU A 284 -7.67 -16.44 6.11
C LEU A 284 -8.44 -15.70 7.22
N LEU A 285 -9.54 -15.02 6.88
CA LEU A 285 -10.41 -14.39 7.89
C LEU A 285 -11.07 -15.42 8.82
N ALA A 286 -11.51 -16.56 8.28
CA ALA A 286 -12.05 -17.64 9.11
C ALA A 286 -10.99 -18.25 10.03
N GLY A 287 -9.76 -18.42 9.54
CA GLY A 287 -8.62 -18.86 10.34
C GLY A 287 -8.27 -17.87 11.46
N GLU A 288 -8.15 -16.58 11.12
CA GLU A 288 -7.89 -15.51 12.10
C GLU A 288 -9.00 -15.40 13.16
N ALA A 289 -10.28 -15.55 12.76
CA ALA A 289 -11.41 -15.57 13.69
C ALA A 289 -11.38 -16.82 14.59
N ALA A 290 -11.06 -17.99 14.05
CA ALA A 290 -10.91 -19.21 14.84
C ALA A 290 -9.77 -19.10 15.86
N GLU A 291 -8.63 -18.52 15.49
CA GLU A 291 -7.51 -18.23 16.41
C GLU A 291 -7.84 -17.17 17.47
N TYR A 292 -8.72 -16.22 17.15
CA TYR A 292 -9.13 -15.16 18.09
C TYR A 292 -10.22 -15.62 19.07
N TYR A 293 -11.11 -16.53 18.67
CA TYR A 293 -12.25 -16.99 19.46
C TYR A 293 -12.13 -18.44 19.97
N GLY A 294 -11.12 -19.22 19.56
CA GLY A 294 -10.96 -20.64 19.89
C GLY A 294 -9.52 -21.06 20.17
N THR A 295 -9.29 -21.62 21.38
CA THR A 295 -8.00 -22.05 21.97
C THR A 295 -6.96 -20.93 22.12
N ALA A 296 -6.30 -20.91 23.29
CA ALA A 296 -5.43 -19.81 23.71
C ALA A 296 -4.39 -19.47 22.61
N PRO A 297 -4.25 -18.18 22.23
CA PRO A 297 -3.31 -17.80 21.20
C PRO A 297 -1.88 -18.13 21.64
N ASP A 298 -1.05 -18.56 20.69
CA ASP A 298 0.41 -18.53 20.82
C ASP A 298 0.85 -17.05 20.69
N LEU A 299 0.41 -16.21 21.64
CA LEU A 299 0.64 -14.78 21.66
C LEU A 299 2.11 -14.52 22.00
N ARG A 300 2.91 -14.22 20.98
CA ARG A 300 4.33 -13.93 21.17
C ARG A 300 4.51 -12.43 21.36
N ILE A 301 4.64 -12.03 22.62
CA ILE A 301 5.11 -10.69 22.98
C ILE A 301 6.63 -10.69 22.76
N VAL A 302 7.11 -9.93 21.78
CA VAL A 302 8.53 -9.72 21.56
C VAL A 302 8.93 -8.47 22.34
N PRO A 303 9.73 -8.57 23.41
CA PRO A 303 10.18 -7.38 24.11
C PRO A 303 11.21 -6.64 23.26
N ASN A 304 10.87 -5.46 22.74
CA ASN A 304 11.85 -4.54 22.19
C ASN A 304 12.80 -4.08 23.31
N GLY A 305 14.11 -4.19 23.07
CA GLY A 305 15.19 -3.95 24.03
C GLY A 305 15.38 -2.49 24.47
N ALA A 306 14.39 -1.89 25.11
CA ALA A 306 14.53 -0.65 25.86
C ALA A 306 14.57 -0.96 27.37
N PRO A 307 15.59 -0.53 28.14
CA PRO A 307 15.61 -0.79 29.57
C PRO A 307 14.46 -0.04 30.26
N LEU A 308 13.56 -0.81 30.87
CA LEU A 308 12.52 -0.35 31.80
C LEU A 308 13.19 0.30 33.02
N ASN A 309 13.26 1.63 33.04
CA ASN A 309 13.58 2.37 34.25
C ASN A 309 12.34 2.40 35.17
N GLY A 310 12.42 1.61 36.26
CA GLY A 310 12.04 2.07 37.59
C GLY A 310 10.65 1.72 38.11
N ALA A 311 10.53 0.57 38.78
CA ALA A 311 9.82 0.45 40.05
C ALA A 311 10.39 -0.73 40.85
N SER A 312 11.36 -0.44 41.70
CA SER A 312 11.95 -1.37 42.66
C SER A 312 11.00 -1.62 43.83
N SER A 313 10.80 -2.90 44.18
CA SER A 313 10.45 -3.32 45.54
C SER A 313 11.70 -3.90 46.21
N ASN A 314 11.89 -3.49 47.46
CA ASN A 314 13.09 -3.68 48.28
C ASN A 314 13.44 -5.15 48.53
N GLY A 315 14.74 -5.47 48.41
CA GLY A 315 15.31 -6.74 48.86
C GLY A 315 16.85 -6.71 48.86
N VAL A 316 17.42 -6.20 49.96
CA VAL A 316 18.75 -6.45 50.56
C VAL A 316 19.94 -6.86 49.66
N ALA A 317 20.98 -6.02 49.73
CA ALA A 317 22.27 -6.07 49.03
C ALA A 317 23.13 -7.33 49.24
N GLN A 318 23.93 -7.67 48.22
CA GLN A 318 25.32 -8.10 48.41
C GLN A 318 26.25 -7.48 47.35
N ASN A 319 27.41 -7.02 47.83
CA ASN A 319 28.44 -6.29 47.13
C ASN A 319 29.13 -7.10 46.02
N GLY A 320 29.37 -6.46 44.87
CA GLY A 320 30.29 -6.93 43.84
C GLY A 320 30.84 -5.75 43.05
N VAL A 321 32.13 -5.46 43.23
CA VAL A 321 32.87 -4.36 42.59
C VAL A 321 33.08 -4.66 41.10
N THR A 322 32.79 -3.70 40.22
CA THR A 322 33.20 -3.73 38.80
C THR A 322 34.48 -2.92 38.59
N PRO A 323 35.37 -3.36 37.69
CA PRO A 323 36.27 -2.45 36.99
C PRO A 323 35.92 -2.36 35.50
N ASN A 324 35.55 -1.15 35.09
CA ASN A 324 35.77 -0.48 33.80
C ASN A 324 35.72 -1.32 32.50
N GLY A 325 34.58 -1.22 31.79
CA GLY A 325 34.51 -1.42 30.34
C GLY A 325 34.62 -0.07 29.62
N VAL A 326 35.67 0.08 28.82
CA VAL A 326 35.80 1.14 27.80
C VAL A 326 35.36 0.54 26.47
N ALA A 327 34.43 1.20 25.78
CA ALA A 327 34.23 1.04 24.34
C ALA A 327 33.96 2.42 23.72
N PRO A 328 34.72 2.83 22.67
CA PRO A 328 34.54 4.11 21.99
C PRO A 328 33.58 4.01 20.79
N ASN A 329 32.79 5.06 20.63
CA ASN A 329 32.29 5.72 19.42
C ASN A 329 32.21 4.94 18.08
N GLY A 330 30.98 4.72 17.62
CA GLY A 330 30.62 4.70 16.21
C GLY A 330 29.52 5.73 15.97
N VAL A 331 29.83 6.81 15.23
CA VAL A 331 28.87 7.85 14.83
C VAL A 331 28.72 7.78 13.32
N SER A 332 27.47 7.70 12.84
CA SER A 332 27.03 8.20 11.53
C SER A 332 25.53 8.47 11.60
N PRO A 333 25.05 9.72 11.39
CA PRO A 333 23.64 10.00 11.17
C PRO A 333 23.37 10.25 9.68
N ASN A 334 22.30 9.65 9.15
CA ASN A 334 21.72 10.02 7.87
C ASN A 334 20.65 11.11 8.05
N GLY A 335 20.73 12.13 7.19
CA GLY A 335 19.60 12.68 6.44
C GLY A 335 18.50 13.45 7.19
N VAL A 336 18.66 14.78 7.29
CA VAL A 336 17.55 15.72 7.50
C VAL A 336 17.36 16.53 6.21
N ALA A 337 16.14 16.55 5.67
CA ALA A 337 15.75 17.41 4.55
C ALA A 337 15.69 18.90 4.99
N PRO A 338 16.09 19.87 4.13
CA PRO A 338 16.20 21.26 4.53
C PRO A 338 14.86 22.00 4.42
N ASN A 339 14.45 22.65 5.52
CA ASN A 339 13.49 23.74 5.50
C ASN A 339 14.17 25.02 4.96
N GLY A 340 13.51 25.68 4.01
CA GLY A 340 13.97 26.92 3.39
C GLY A 340 14.05 28.07 4.39
N VAL A 341 15.25 28.63 4.54
CA VAL A 341 15.53 29.88 5.25
C VAL A 341 15.63 31.00 4.22
N ALA A 342 14.77 32.01 4.34
CA ALA A 342 14.85 33.24 3.59
C ALA A 342 16.17 33.97 3.91
N ARG A 343 16.88 34.40 2.86
CA ARG A 343 18.16 35.11 2.96
C ARG A 343 17.92 36.58 3.29
N ASP A 344 18.45 37.03 4.43
CA ASP A 344 18.69 38.44 4.70
C ASP A 344 19.97 38.88 3.97
N ALA A 345 19.85 39.90 3.12
CA ALA A 345 20.97 40.57 2.48
C ALA A 345 20.92 42.05 2.89
N SER A 346 21.68 42.38 3.93
CA SER A 346 21.97 43.74 4.34
C SER A 346 23.02 44.38 3.42
N LYS A 347 22.64 45.42 2.66
CA LYS A 347 23.56 46.45 2.15
C LYS A 347 22.85 47.80 1.97
N LEU A 348 23.38 48.79 2.69
CA LEU A 348 23.67 50.17 2.26
C LEU A 348 22.51 51.12 1.87
N VAL A 349 22.36 52.16 2.71
CA VAL A 349 21.76 53.50 2.50
C VAL A 349 22.64 54.27 1.46
N PRO A 350 22.14 55.18 0.58
CA PRO A 350 21.54 56.46 1.01
C PRO A 350 20.47 57.19 0.16
N ASP A 351 19.87 58.16 0.86
CA ASP A 351 19.29 59.47 0.49
C ASP A 351 18.02 59.63 -0.37
N GLY A 352 17.07 60.42 0.19
CA GLY A 352 16.35 61.45 -0.58
C GLY A 352 14.82 61.52 -0.45
N ALA A 353 14.35 62.59 0.20
CA ALA A 353 13.10 63.33 -0.04
C ALA A 353 11.72 62.81 0.48
N SER A 354 11.33 63.38 1.63
CA SER A 354 10.23 64.37 1.84
C SER A 354 8.74 64.05 1.58
N PHE A 355 7.93 64.53 2.55
CA PHE A 355 6.46 64.77 2.65
C PHE A 355 5.60 63.55 3.02
N GLY A 356 4.69 63.57 4.00
CA GLY A 356 4.20 64.61 4.93
C GLY A 356 2.88 64.13 5.61
N HIS A 357 2.70 64.50 6.88
CA HIS A 357 1.46 64.51 7.71
C HIS A 357 0.84 63.19 8.24
N VAL A 358 0.93 62.90 9.56
CA VAL A 358 -0.02 63.23 10.70
C VAL A 358 -1.28 62.34 10.67
N ALA A 359 -1.69 61.56 11.68
CA ALA A 359 -1.76 61.70 13.15
C ALA A 359 -1.60 60.30 13.82
N ALA A 360 -0.78 60.10 14.87
CA ALA A 360 -1.03 60.38 16.29
C ALA A 360 -2.17 59.56 16.95
N ALA A 361 -1.80 58.45 17.60
CA ALA A 361 -2.25 58.06 18.95
C ALA A 361 -1.32 56.94 19.50
N GLU A 362 -0.40 57.35 20.35
CA GLU A 362 0.45 56.56 21.26
C GLU A 362 -0.34 56.18 22.56
N PRO A 363 0.22 55.49 23.58
CA PRO A 363 1.24 54.41 23.61
C PRO A 363 1.00 53.30 24.70
N VAL A 364 1.66 52.13 24.57
CA VAL A 364 2.53 51.38 25.56
C VAL A 364 1.90 50.92 26.93
N PRO A 365 2.34 49.81 27.62
CA PRO A 365 3.66 49.17 27.55
C PRO A 365 3.77 47.65 27.45
N ALA A 366 4.99 47.28 27.06
CA ALA A 366 5.66 46.00 27.21
C ALA A 366 6.10 45.70 28.67
N ARG A 367 6.26 44.41 28.97
CA ARG A 367 7.31 43.73 29.79
C ARG A 367 6.71 42.42 30.33
N GLY A 368 7.40 41.28 30.35
CA GLY A 368 8.79 40.98 30.05
C GLY A 368 8.99 39.48 29.92
N ARG A 369 10.12 39.12 29.30
CA ARG A 369 10.77 37.81 29.48
C ARG A 369 11.12 37.63 30.95
N ASP A 370 10.94 36.40 31.44
CA ASP A 370 11.72 35.64 32.45
C ASP A 370 10.87 34.37 32.74
N GLY A 371 11.34 33.13 32.87
CA GLY A 371 12.64 32.49 32.87
C GLY A 371 12.41 30.99 32.54
N ALA A 372 13.45 30.27 32.10
CA ALA A 372 14.13 29.27 32.90
C ALA A 372 13.23 28.10 33.35
N GLY A 373 13.57 26.89 32.86
CA GLY A 373 12.90 25.64 33.19
C GLY A 373 12.66 25.48 34.69
N GLN A 374 11.40 25.25 35.05
CA GLN A 374 11.06 24.87 36.42
C GLN A 374 11.39 23.39 36.62
N PRO A 375 12.18 23.03 37.65
CA PRO A 375 12.26 21.64 38.09
C PRO A 375 10.87 21.22 38.58
N ALA A 376 10.46 19.99 38.23
CA ALA A 376 9.22 19.39 38.68
C ALA A 376 9.05 19.61 40.19
N SER A 377 8.06 20.41 40.59
CA SER A 377 7.77 20.64 42.00
C SER A 377 7.45 19.29 42.62
N ILE A 378 8.27 18.83 43.57
CA ILE A 378 7.97 17.65 44.38
C ILE A 378 6.66 17.96 45.10
N LEU A 379 5.56 17.40 44.59
CA LEU A 379 4.24 17.56 45.21
C LEU A 379 4.35 17.08 46.66
N SER A 380 3.78 17.84 47.60
CA SER A 380 3.68 17.39 48.98
C SER A 380 3.02 16.00 49.02
N ARG A 381 3.28 15.20 50.06
CA ARG A 381 2.68 13.86 50.21
C ARG A 381 1.14 13.86 50.04
N ARG A 382 0.49 14.98 50.41
CA ARG A 382 -0.95 15.22 50.16
C ARG A 382 -1.27 15.56 48.70
N GLY A 383 -0.43 16.33 48.02
CA GLY A 383 -0.56 16.62 46.58
C GLY A 383 -0.35 15.39 45.70
N GLN A 384 0.62 14.52 46.06
CA GLN A 384 0.83 13.23 45.39
C GLN A 384 -0.37 12.29 45.58
N HIS A 385 -0.92 12.24 46.80
CA HIS A 385 -2.10 11.41 47.08
C HIS A 385 -3.34 11.92 46.32
N ARG A 386 -3.57 13.25 46.28
CA ARG A 386 -4.67 13.83 45.51
C ARG A 386 -4.55 13.53 44.02
N ARG A 387 -3.35 13.66 43.45
CA ARG A 387 -3.09 13.35 42.04
C ARG A 387 -3.28 11.87 41.72
N LEU A 388 -2.90 10.98 42.64
CA LEU A 388 -3.14 9.55 42.49
C LEU A 388 -4.63 9.21 42.50
N VAL A 389 -5.42 9.86 43.36
CA VAL A 389 -6.88 9.68 43.39
C VAL A 389 -7.52 10.16 42.08
N GLU A 390 -7.14 11.34 41.59
CA GLU A 390 -7.60 11.85 40.28
C GLU A 390 -7.28 10.88 39.14
N LEU A 391 -6.07 10.32 39.12
CA LEU A 391 -5.65 9.36 38.08
C LEU A 391 -6.39 8.01 38.19
N LEU A 392 -6.75 7.58 39.41
CA LEU A 392 -7.55 6.37 39.61
C LEU A 392 -8.99 6.57 39.14
N GLU A 393 -9.58 7.72 39.42
CA GLU A 393 -10.92 8.10 38.93
C GLU A 393 -10.93 8.20 37.39
N GLU A 394 -9.90 8.79 36.80
CA GLU A 394 -9.72 8.84 35.34
C GLU A 394 -9.54 7.45 34.73
N ASN A 395 -8.79 6.55 35.41
CA ASN A 395 -8.63 5.17 34.96
C ASN A 395 -9.94 4.37 35.02
N GLU A 396 -10.74 4.54 36.07
CA GLU A 396 -12.06 3.93 36.17
C GLU A 396 -13.01 4.43 35.09
N HIS A 397 -13.00 5.74 34.80
CA HIS A 397 -13.80 6.31 33.72
C HIS A 397 -13.43 5.74 32.35
N LEU A 398 -12.12 5.65 32.05
CA LEU A 398 -11.62 5.06 30.81
C LEU A 398 -11.97 3.57 30.69
N ARG A 399 -11.96 2.81 31.78
CA ARG A 399 -12.39 1.40 31.78
C ARG A 399 -13.87 1.25 31.45
N ALA A 400 -14.72 2.09 32.05
CA ALA A 400 -16.16 2.08 31.77
C ALA A 400 -16.45 2.44 30.29
N GLU A 401 -15.66 3.35 29.72
CA GLU A 401 -15.78 3.75 28.31
C GLU A 401 -15.36 2.63 27.35
N VAL A 402 -14.26 1.92 27.66
CA VAL A 402 -13.84 0.73 26.91
C VAL A 402 -14.91 -0.35 26.96
N GLU A 403 -15.52 -0.60 28.12
CA GLU A 403 -16.58 -1.59 28.27
C GLU A 403 -17.83 -1.22 27.45
N ARG A 404 -18.19 0.07 27.41
CA ARG A 404 -19.27 0.60 26.58
C ARG A 404 -19.00 0.42 25.08
N LEU A 405 -17.79 0.74 24.62
CA LEU A 405 -17.39 0.56 23.22
C LEU A 405 -17.34 -0.92 22.83
N GLN A 406 -16.85 -1.79 23.71
CA GLN A 406 -16.89 -3.25 23.51
C GLN A 406 -18.34 -3.76 23.43
N GLY A 407 -19.25 -3.24 24.25
CA GLY A 407 -20.68 -3.55 24.17
C GLY A 407 -21.30 -3.13 22.83
N ALA A 408 -20.96 -1.92 22.35
CA ALA A 408 -21.40 -1.45 21.04
C ALA A 408 -20.84 -2.32 19.89
N MET A 409 -19.55 -2.68 19.93
CA MET A 409 -18.95 -3.58 18.94
C MET A 409 -19.63 -4.95 18.92
N ARG A 410 -19.93 -5.54 20.08
CA ARG A 410 -20.68 -6.81 20.16
C ARG A 410 -22.08 -6.69 19.57
N ALA A 411 -22.76 -5.56 19.78
CA ALA A 411 -24.07 -5.29 19.20
C ALA A 411 -24.01 -5.16 17.66
N TYR A 412 -22.98 -4.48 17.13
CA TYR A 412 -22.73 -4.41 15.68
C TYR A 412 -22.41 -5.78 15.09
N GLN A 413 -21.56 -6.59 15.75
CA GLN A 413 -21.26 -7.95 15.32
C GLN A 413 -22.51 -8.86 15.34
N HIS A 414 -23.40 -8.68 16.31
CA HIS A 414 -24.67 -9.41 16.35
C HIS A 414 -25.60 -9.00 15.19
N SER A 415 -25.57 -7.72 14.80
CA SER A 415 -26.28 -7.23 13.62
C SER A 415 -25.72 -7.83 12.32
N ASP A 416 -24.39 -7.92 12.17
CA ASP A 416 -23.76 -8.51 10.99
C ASP A 416 -24.08 -10.01 10.86
N VAL A 417 -24.06 -10.75 11.97
CA VAL A 417 -24.47 -12.17 11.99
C VAL A 417 -25.95 -12.32 11.65
N ALA A 418 -26.81 -11.43 12.13
CA ALA A 418 -28.24 -11.44 11.79
C ALA A 418 -28.50 -11.11 10.32
N VAL A 419 -27.73 -10.18 9.73
CA VAL A 419 -27.80 -9.85 8.29
C VAL A 419 -27.31 -11.02 7.43
N LEU A 420 -26.22 -11.68 7.83
CA LEU A 420 -25.71 -12.87 7.14
C LEU A 420 -26.71 -14.03 7.21
N ALA A 421 -27.32 -14.29 8.37
CA ALA A 421 -28.37 -15.32 8.51
C ALA A 421 -29.63 -14.99 7.68
N ALA A 422 -29.99 -13.70 7.58
CA ALA A 422 -31.09 -13.25 6.71
C ALA A 422 -30.76 -13.44 5.23
N LEU A 423 -29.51 -13.18 4.82
CA LEU A 423 -29.02 -13.44 3.45
C LEU A 423 -29.03 -14.93 3.11
N GLU A 424 -28.56 -15.81 3.99
CA GLU A 424 -28.62 -17.27 3.79
C GLU A 424 -30.06 -17.78 3.67
N THR A 425 -30.98 -17.22 4.47
CA THR A 425 -32.41 -17.54 4.40
C THR A 425 -33.00 -17.10 3.06
N LEU A 426 -32.65 -15.91 2.58
CA LEU A 426 -33.09 -15.38 1.29
C LEU A 426 -32.55 -16.21 0.11
N GLU A 427 -31.29 -16.64 0.17
CA GLU A 427 -30.69 -17.51 -0.85
C GLU A 427 -31.41 -18.87 -0.92
N ALA A 428 -31.77 -19.46 0.22
CA ALA A 428 -32.53 -20.69 0.29
C ALA A 428 -33.95 -20.54 -0.32
N GLU A 429 -34.62 -19.42 -0.05
CA GLU A 429 -35.92 -19.10 -0.65
C GLU A 429 -35.83 -18.90 -2.17
N VAL A 430 -34.81 -18.18 -2.65
CA VAL A 430 -34.57 -17.98 -4.09
C VAL A 430 -34.31 -19.31 -4.80
N LYS A 431 -33.53 -20.20 -4.18
CA LYS A 431 -33.27 -21.55 -4.70
C LYS A 431 -34.54 -22.39 -4.77
N SER A 432 -35.37 -22.35 -3.72
CA SER A 432 -36.69 -22.99 -3.68
C SER A 432 -37.63 -22.42 -4.76
N LEU A 433 -37.59 -21.11 -4.99
CA LEU A 433 -38.39 -20.43 -6.02
C LEU A 433 -37.97 -20.87 -7.44
N ARG A 434 -36.67 -20.93 -7.73
CA ARG A 434 -36.13 -21.43 -9.01
C ARG A 434 -36.52 -22.87 -9.28
N HIS A 435 -36.47 -23.71 -8.25
CA HIS A 435 -36.88 -25.11 -8.35
C HIS A 435 -38.38 -25.25 -8.67
N ARG A 436 -39.25 -24.50 -7.98
CA ARG A 436 -40.70 -24.48 -8.25
C ARG A 436 -41.06 -23.93 -9.62
N LEU A 437 -40.26 -23.02 -10.15
CA LEU A 437 -40.44 -22.44 -11.49
C LEU A 437 -39.83 -23.31 -12.60
N GLY A 438 -39.23 -24.46 -12.27
CA GLY A 438 -38.67 -25.39 -13.26
C GLY A 438 -37.48 -24.81 -14.03
N LEU A 439 -36.78 -23.83 -13.46
CA LEU A 439 -35.64 -23.16 -14.10
C LEU A 439 -34.32 -23.91 -13.94
N ASP A 440 -34.34 -25.05 -13.24
CA ASP A 440 -33.20 -25.97 -13.12
C ASP A 440 -33.19 -26.93 -14.32
N ALA A 441 -32.82 -26.43 -15.50
CA ALA A 441 -32.61 -27.26 -16.69
C ALA A 441 -31.23 -27.00 -17.30
N THR A 442 -30.26 -27.83 -16.90
CA THR A 442 -29.08 -28.14 -17.72
C THR A 442 -29.54 -28.83 -19.01
N ARG A 443 -29.17 -28.26 -20.16
CA ARG A 443 -29.25 -28.91 -21.48
C ARG A 443 -28.48 -30.24 -21.45
N GLY A 444 -29.22 -31.35 -21.37
CA GLY A 444 -28.72 -32.67 -21.78
C GLY A 444 -28.80 -32.81 -23.29
N ALA A 445 -27.68 -33.14 -23.93
CA ALA A 445 -27.59 -33.44 -25.36
C ALA A 445 -28.52 -34.61 -25.76
N PRO A 446 -29.12 -34.60 -26.96
CA PRO A 446 -29.98 -35.69 -27.40
C PRO A 446 -29.15 -36.87 -27.89
N GLN A 447 -29.37 -38.04 -27.27
CA GLN A 447 -29.05 -39.32 -27.90
C GLN A 447 -30.04 -39.56 -29.05
N LEU A 448 -29.53 -39.51 -30.29
CA LEU A 448 -30.20 -40.05 -31.45
C LEU A 448 -29.95 -41.56 -31.49
N ASN A 449 -31.00 -42.33 -31.25
CA ASN A 449 -31.08 -43.74 -31.63
C ASN A 449 -32.54 -44.03 -32.05
N ALA A 450 -32.75 -44.24 -33.35
CA ALA A 450 -33.44 -45.43 -33.90
C ALA A 450 -33.76 -45.25 -35.40
N SER A 451 -33.43 -46.31 -36.15
CA SER A 451 -33.83 -46.66 -37.53
C SER A 451 -33.01 -46.07 -38.67
#